data_AF-A0A7I4XYV3-F1
#
_entry.id   AF-A0A7I4XYV3-F1
#
_cell.length_a   1.000
_cell.length_b   1.000
_cell.length_c   1.000
_cell.angle_alpha   90.00
_cell.angle_beta   90.00
_cell.angle_gamma   90.00
#
_symmetry.space_group_name_H-M   'P 1'
#
loop_
_entity.id
_entity.type
_entity.pdbx_description
1 polymer ?
#
loop_
_entity_poly.entity_id
_entity_poly.type
_entity_poly.pdbx_seq_one_letter_code
_entity_poly.pdbx_strand_id
1 'polypeptide(L)' 'ELGLEEVAKVILQGQCVNLSRIVGSKPELKDMKTVVENVANALADLLNKLPETLEVVKKM' A
#
# COMPACT_ATOMS: atom_id res chain seq x y z
N GLU A 1 8.43 4.58 -12.99
CA GLU A 1 8.67 3.51 -11.99
C GLU A 1 7.38 3.35 -11.19
N LEU A 2 6.84 2.14 -11.04
CA LEU A 2 5.63 1.89 -10.24
C LEU A 2 5.94 2.20 -8.77
N GLY A 3 5.38 3.29 -8.25
CA GLY A 3 5.55 3.68 -6.86
C GLY A 3 4.80 2.76 -5.89
N LEU A 4 5.23 2.70 -4.63
CA LEU A 4 4.55 1.96 -3.56
C LEU A 4 3.07 2.34 -3.42
N GLU A 5 2.75 3.61 -3.68
CA GLU A 5 1.39 4.13 -3.66
C GLU A 5 0.53 3.57 -4.81
N GLU A 6 1.08 3.42 -6.02
CA GLU A 6 0.37 2.76 -7.12
C GLU A 6 0.08 1.31 -6.77
N VAL A 7 1.06 0.61 -6.19
CA VAL A 7 0.91 -0.78 -5.75
C VAL A 7 -0.22 -0.89 -4.72
N ALA A 8 -0.27 0.02 -3.75
CA ALA A 8 -1.34 0.08 -2.77
C ALA A 8 -2.71 0.34 -3.41
N LYS A 9 -2.82 1.24 -4.39
CA LYS A 9 -4.07 1.48 -5.13
C LYS A 9 -4.53 0.26 -5.92
N VAL A 10 -3.61 -0.41 -6.62
CA VAL A 10 -3.89 -1.62 -7.40
C VAL A 10 -4.39 -2.76 -6.50
N ILE A 11 -3.80 -2.91 -5.31
CA ILE A 11 -4.27 -3.86 -4.29
C ILE A 11 -5.67 -3.49 -3.78
N LEU A 12 -5.94 -2.21 -3.51
CA LEU A 12 -7.29 -1.74 -3.12
C LEU A 12 -8.35 -2.00 -4.19
N GLN A 13 -7.97 -1.98 -5.47
CA GLN A 13 -8.85 -2.36 -6.58
C GLN A 13 -9.07 -3.87 -6.71
N GLY A 14 -8.52 -4.67 -5.78
CA GLY A 14 -8.67 -6.13 -5.76
C GLY A 14 -7.69 -6.87 -6.67
N GLN A 15 -6.66 -6.20 -7.18
CA GLN A 15 -5.65 -6.84 -8.02
C GLN A 15 -4.48 -7.38 -7.18
N CYS A 16 -3.86 -8.47 -7.65
CA CYS A 16 -2.66 -9.01 -7.03
C CYS A 16 -1.39 -8.40 -7.64
N VAL A 17 -0.48 -7.93 -6.77
CA VAL A 17 0.80 -7.38 -7.19
C VAL A 17 1.94 -8.25 -6.66
N ASN A 18 2.91 -8.56 -7.53
CA ASN A 18 4.12 -9.28 -7.13
C ASN A 18 5.13 -8.32 -6.51
N LEU A 19 5.16 -8.26 -5.17
CA LEU A 19 6.04 -7.38 -4.40
C LEU A 19 7.53 -7.73 -4.55
N SER A 20 7.88 -8.97 -4.88
CA SER A 20 9.27 -9.39 -5.09
C SER A 20 9.94 -8.67 -6.27
N ARG A 21 9.15 -8.16 -7.23
CA ARG A 21 9.67 -7.34 -8.34
C ARG A 21 10.08 -5.93 -7.89
N ILE A 22 9.65 -5.50 -6.71
CA ILE A 22 9.86 -4.17 -6.14
C ILE A 22 10.98 -4.20 -5.09
N VAL A 23 11.23 -5.36 -4.48
CA VAL A 23 12.36 -5.58 -3.57
C VAL A 23 13.67 -5.27 -4.29
N GLY A 24 14.51 -4.45 -3.68
CA GLY A 24 15.79 -3.99 -4.24
C GLY A 24 15.67 -2.93 -5.32
N SER A 25 14.46 -2.53 -5.72
CA SER A 25 14.27 -1.49 -6.75
C SER A 25 14.58 -0.07 -6.23
N LYS A 26 14.52 0.13 -4.92
CA LYS A 26 14.94 1.35 -4.23
C LYS A 26 15.83 1.00 -3.04
N PRO A 27 16.76 1.87 -2.64
CA PRO A 27 17.61 1.64 -1.47
C PRO A 27 16.81 1.48 -0.17
N GLU A 28 15.64 2.13 -0.08
CA GLU A 28 14.70 1.98 1.04
C GLU A 28 13.96 0.63 1.05
N LEU A 29 13.96 -0.12 -0.07
CA LEU A 29 13.23 -1.38 -0.26
C LEU A 29 14.17 -2.58 -0.24
N LYS A 30 15.09 -2.64 0.73
CA LYS A 30 16.16 -3.66 0.75
C LYS A 30 15.65 -5.09 0.96
N ASP A 31 14.59 -5.26 1.75
CA ASP A 31 14.03 -6.56 2.11
C ASP A 31 12.53 -6.61 1.84
N MET A 32 12.02 -7.82 1.57
CA MET A 32 10.58 -8.05 1.38
C MET A 32 9.75 -7.58 2.56
N LYS A 33 10.25 -7.71 3.80
CA LYS A 33 9.57 -7.19 5.00
C LYS A 33 9.37 -5.68 4.93
N THR A 34 10.41 -4.93 4.55
CA THR A 34 10.34 -3.48 4.39
C THR A 34 9.39 -3.08 3.27
N VAL A 35 9.38 -3.82 2.15
CA VAL A 35 8.42 -3.57 1.07
C VAL A 35 6.99 -3.76 1.55
N VAL A 36 6.70 -4.86 2.25
CA VAL A 36 5.37 -5.13 2.80
C VAL A 36 4.95 -4.05 3.78
N GLU A 37 5.85 -3.63 4.68
CA GLU A 37 5.55 -2.59 5.67
C GLU A 37 5.25 -1.24 5.01
N ASN A 38 6.02 -0.85 3.99
CA ASN A 38 5.77 0.37 3.23
C ASN A 38 4.46 0.31 2.44
N VAL A 39 4.16 -0.82 1.80
CA VAL A 39 2.89 -1.02 1.07
C VAL A 39 1.70 -0.99 2.04
N ALA A 40 1.82 -1.64 3.22
CA ALA A 40 0.80 -1.61 4.26
C ALA A 40 0.58 -0.19 4.80
N ASN A 41 1.65 0.59 4.99
CA ASN A 41 1.56 1.97 5.44
C ASN A 41 0.90 2.87 4.39
N ALA A 42 1.25 2.70 3.11
CA ALA A 42 0.59 3.38 2.00
C ALA A 42 -0.90 3.00 1.88
N LEU A 43 -1.23 1.72 2.06
CA LEU A 43 -2.62 1.24 2.13
C LEU A 43 -3.37 1.88 3.30
N ALA A 44 -2.76 1.96 4.48
CA ALA A 44 -3.37 2.57 5.65
C ALA A 44 -3.61 4.07 5.44
N ASP A 45 -2.66 4.80 4.84
CA ASP A 45 -2.83 6.22 4.50
C ASP A 45 -3.97 6.44 3.49
N LEU A 46 -4.04 5.60 2.45
CA LEU A 46 -5.13 5.64 1.48
C LEU A 46 -6.48 5.35 2.14
N LEU A 47 -6.58 4.32 2.98
CA LEU A 47 -7.80 3.98 3.71
C LEU A 47 -8.22 5.11 4.66
N ASN A 48 -7.28 5.77 5.35
CA ASN A 48 -7.56 6.93 6.20
C ASN A 48 -8.05 8.15 5.41
N LYS A 49 -7.71 8.25 4.12
CA LYS A 49 -8.18 9.34 3.24
C LYS A 49 -9.53 9.05 2.58
N LEU A 50 -9.99 7.79 2.57
CA LEU A 50 -11.27 7.43 1.98
C LEU A 50 -12.42 7.90 2.88
N PRO A 51 -13.33 8.75 2.36
CA PRO A 51 -14.45 9.27 3.13
C PRO A 51 -15.38 8.14 3.62
N GLU A 52 -15.62 7.11 2.81
CA GLU A 52 -16.40 5.94 3.20
C GLU A 52 -15.82 5.23 4.43
N THR A 53 -14.51 5.01 4.48
CA THR A 53 -13.83 4.41 5.64
C THR A 53 -13.99 5.29 6.88
N LEU A 54 -13.78 6.59 6.73
CA LEU A 54 -13.92 7.56 7.82
C LEU A 54 -15.35 7.64 8.34
N GLU A 55 -16.34 7.58 7.45
CA GLU A 55 -17.77 7.57 7.82
C GLU A 55 -18.15 6.29 8.57
N VAL A 56 -17.65 5.13 8.14
CA VAL A 56 -17.88 3.86 8.85
C VAL A 56 -17.22 3.88 10.22
N VAL A 57 -15.96 4.32 10.32
CA VAL A 57 -15.25 4.43 11.61
C VAL A 57 -15.90 5.45 12.54
N LYS A 58 -16.40 6.59 12.02
CA LYS A 58 -17.14 7.58 12.82
C LYS A 58 -18.51 7.11 13.28
N LYS A 59 -19.12 6.15 12.58
CA LYS A 59 -20.42 5.58 12.93
C LYS A 59 -20.32 4.41 13.91
N MET A 60 -19.12 3.86 14.14
CA MET A 60 -18.87 2.87 15.21
C MET A 60 -18.74 3.53 16.59
#